data_AF-A0AAW6JKT9-F1
#
_entry.id   AF-A0AAW6JKT9-F1
#
_cell.length_a   1.000
_cell.length_b   1.000
_cell.length_c   1.000
_cell.angle_alpha   90.00
_cell.angle_beta   90.00
_cell.angle_gamma   90.00
#
_symmetry.space_group_name_H-M   'P 1'
#
loop_
_entity.id
_entity.type
_entity.pdbx_description
1 polymer ?
#
loop_
_entity_poly.entity_id
_entity_poly.type
_entity_poly.pdbx_seq_one_letter_code
_entity_poly.pdbx_strand_id
1 'polypeptide(L)' 'MAKRNNSANSMPANGGSYEAKIAEIETIITRIEGGELELADVFTEFATAVEHLRECDSFLQQRQQQVDLLIETLQDDYK' A
#
# COMPACT_ATOMS: atom_id res chain seq x y z
N MET A 1 -6.82 29.84 -31.11
CA MET A 1 -7.30 29.43 -29.76
C MET A 1 -6.83 28.01 -29.50
N ALA A 2 -5.74 27.84 -28.75
CA ALA A 2 -5.14 26.54 -28.48
C ALA A 2 -5.83 25.86 -27.29
N LYS A 3 -6.28 24.62 -27.52
CA LYS A 3 -7.05 23.79 -26.59
C LYS A 3 -6.10 23.13 -25.58
N ARG A 4 -6.10 23.58 -24.33
CA ARG A 4 -5.37 22.92 -23.24
C ARG A 4 -6.24 21.78 -22.68
N ASN A 5 -5.95 20.55 -23.09
CA ASN A 5 -6.46 19.37 -22.41
C ASN A 5 -5.64 19.16 -21.13
N ASN A 6 -6.16 19.65 -20.01
CA ASN A 6 -5.62 19.31 -18.70
C ASN A 6 -6.23 17.96 -18.28
N SER A 7 -5.65 16.87 -18.76
CA SER A 7 -5.83 15.54 -18.16
C SER A 7 -5.01 15.51 -16.87
N ALA A 8 -5.49 16.23 -15.86
CA ALA A 8 -4.94 16.16 -14.52
C ALA A 8 -5.26 14.77 -13.94
N ASN A 9 -4.32 13.85 -14.21
CA ASN A 9 -3.92 12.74 -13.37
C ASN A 9 -4.99 12.23 -12.41
N SER A 10 -5.81 11.29 -12.87
CA SER A 10 -6.62 10.45 -11.98
C SER A 10 -5.67 9.57 -11.18
N MET A 11 -5.14 10.10 -10.06
CA MET A 11 -4.53 9.25 -9.05
C MET A 11 -5.60 8.29 -8.55
N PRO A 12 -5.43 6.97 -8.71
CA PRO A 12 -6.34 6.03 -8.10
C PRO A 12 -6.21 6.22 -6.58
N ALA A 13 -7.31 6.58 -5.94
CA ALA A 13 -7.44 6.58 -4.49
C ALA A 13 -7.44 5.13 -3.99
N ASN A 14 -6.29 4.46 -4.07
CA ASN A 14 -6.11 3.08 -3.63
C ASN A 14 -5.74 2.99 -2.14
N GLY A 15 -5.91 4.06 -1.36
CA GLY A 15 -5.88 4.00 0.12
C GLY A 15 -7.05 3.23 0.74
N GLY A 16 -7.85 2.50 -0.07
CA GLY A 16 -8.69 1.42 0.43
C GLY A 16 -7.98 0.06 0.42
N SER A 17 -6.91 -0.10 -0.36
CA SER A 17 -6.21 -1.38 -0.51
C SER A 17 -5.17 -1.63 0.58
N TYR A 18 -4.43 -0.60 1.00
CA TYR A 18 -3.38 -0.74 2.02
C TYR A 18 -3.98 -1.03 3.40
N GLU A 19 -4.94 -0.20 3.83
CA GLU A 19 -5.60 -0.31 5.12
C GLU A 19 -6.40 -1.62 5.22
N ALA A 20 -7.00 -2.09 4.12
CA ALA A 20 -7.64 -3.40 4.06
C ALA A 20 -6.63 -4.54 4.20
N LYS A 21 -5.49 -4.49 3.48
CA LYS A 21 -4.40 -5.47 3.59
C LYS A 21 -3.86 -5.55 5.02
N ILE A 22 -3.70 -4.41 5.69
CA ILE A 22 -3.27 -4.37 7.10
C ILE A 22 -4.30 -5.03 8.02
N ALA A 23 -5.60 -4.76 7.84
CA ALA A 23 -6.65 -5.40 8.62
C ALA A 23 -6.69 -6.93 8.42
N GLU A 24 -6.44 -7.39 7.18
CA GLU A 24 -6.30 -8.82 6.87
C GLU A 24 -5.09 -9.43 7.58
N ILE A 25 -3.93 -8.76 7.58
CA ILE A 25 -2.73 -9.20 8.29
C ILE A 25 -2.99 -9.29 9.81
N GLU A 26 -3.63 -8.29 10.42
CA GLU A 26 -3.97 -8.30 11.84
C GLU A 26 -4.90 -9.47 12.20
N THR A 27 -5.87 -9.77 11.32
CA THR A 27 -6.77 -10.93 11.47
C THR A 27 -6.00 -12.25 11.43
N ILE A 28 -5.06 -12.38 10.50
CA ILE A 28 -4.19 -13.55 10.38
C ILE A 28 -3.36 -13.73 11.66
N ILE A 29 -2.71 -12.68 12.14
CA ILE A 29 -1.89 -12.71 13.36
C ILE A 29 -2.74 -13.15 14.55
N THR A 30 -3.92 -12.56 14.73
CA THR A 30 -4.83 -12.92 15.83
C THR A 30 -5.20 -14.40 15.81
N ARG A 31 -5.45 -14.98 14.62
CA ARG A 31 -5.72 -16.41 14.47
C ARG A 31 -4.53 -17.29 14.81
N ILE A 32 -3.32 -16.90 14.39
CA ILE A 32 -2.09 -17.63 14.68
C ILE A 32 -1.81 -17.59 16.20
N GLU A 33 -1.92 -16.41 16.82
CA GLU A 33 -1.71 -16.24 18.27
C GLU A 33 -2.77 -16.95 19.12
N GLY A 34 -3.98 -17.13 18.58
CA GLY A 34 -5.04 -17.90 19.22
C GLY A 34 -4.70 -19.39 19.40
N GLY A 35 -3.77 -19.94 18.62
CA GLY A 35 -3.28 -21.31 18.79
C GLY A 35 -4.29 -22.42 18.44
N GLU A 36 -5.40 -22.08 17.79
CA GLU A 36 -6.45 -23.03 17.36
C GLU A 36 -6.17 -23.66 15.99
N LEU A 37 -5.13 -23.20 15.30
CA LEU A 37 -4.75 -23.66 13.97
C LEU A 37 -3.82 -24.88 14.05
N GLU A 38 -4.05 -25.84 13.16
CA GLU A 38 -3.08 -26.88 12.87
C GLU A 38 -1.78 -26.25 12.34
N LEU A 39 -0.64 -26.90 12.60
CA LEU A 39 0.66 -26.36 12.21
C LEU A 39 0.77 -26.08 10.69
N ALA A 40 0.16 -26.92 9.86
CA ALA A 40 0.11 -26.73 8.42
C ALA A 40 -0.69 -25.48 8.01
N ASP A 41 -1.77 -25.19 8.73
CA ASP A 41 -2.61 -24.01 8.50
C ASP A 41 -1.87 -22.74 8.95
N VAL A 42 -1.12 -22.80 10.06
CA VAL A 42 -0.26 -21.68 10.51
C VAL A 42 0.72 -21.26 9.41
N PHE A 43 1.38 -22.22 8.74
CA PHE A 43 2.29 -21.89 7.64
C PHE A 43 1.58 -21.26 6.44
N THR A 44 0.38 -21.72 6.13
CA THR A 44 -0.43 -21.19 5.01
C THR A 44 -0.88 -19.76 5.28
N GLU A 45 -1.38 -19.51 6.49
CA GLU A 45 -1.79 -18.18 6.96
C GLU A 45 -0.59 -17.22 7.03
N PHE A 46 0.52 -17.68 7.58
CA PHE A 46 1.74 -16.87 7.66
C PHE A 46 2.28 -16.50 6.27
N ALA A 47 2.26 -17.43 5.31
CA ALA A 47 2.66 -17.14 3.93
C ALA A 47 1.77 -16.07 3.30
N THR A 48 0.46 -16.11 3.57
CA THR A 48 -0.50 -15.11 3.11
C THR A 48 -0.20 -13.73 3.70
N ALA A 49 0.05 -13.66 5.01
CA ALA A 49 0.43 -12.42 5.68
C ALA A 49 1.74 -11.81 5.12
N VAL A 50 2.74 -12.65 4.82
CA VAL A 50 3.99 -12.21 4.19
C VAL A 50 3.75 -11.59 2.81
N GLU A 51 2.86 -12.17 2.01
CA GLU A 51 2.54 -11.62 0.69
C GLU A 51 1.84 -10.26 0.82
N HIS A 52 0.88 -10.13 1.74
CA HIS A 52 0.23 -8.84 2.00
C HIS A 52 1.20 -7.78 2.51
N LEU A 53 2.16 -8.16 3.36
CA LEU A 53 3.21 -7.23 3.82
C LEU A 53 4.08 -6.73 2.67
N ARG A 54 4.39 -7.57 1.68
CA ARG A 54 5.14 -7.16 0.48
C ARG A 54 4.35 -6.19 -0.38
N GLU A 55 3.05 -6.43 -0.55
CA GLU A 55 2.18 -5.51 -1.28
C GLU A 55 2.10 -4.15 -0.58
N CYS A 56 1.98 -4.16 0.76
CA CYS A 56 2.01 -2.96 1.59
C CYS A 56 3.33 -2.17 1.43
N ASP A 57 4.48 -2.85 1.49
CA ASP A 57 5.79 -2.22 1.30
C ASP A 57 5.92 -1.59 -0.09
N SER A 58 5.53 -2.32 -1.15
CA SER A 58 5.51 -1.80 -2.52
C SER A 58 4.63 -0.55 -2.65
N PHE A 59 3.45 -0.57 -2.04
CA PHE A 59 2.55 0.58 -2.02
C PHE A 59 3.20 1.79 -1.33
N LEU A 60 3.79 1.60 -0.15
CA LEU A 60 4.44 2.68 0.59
C LEU A 60 5.62 3.28 -0.20
N GLN A 61 6.45 2.44 -0.83
CA GLN A 61 7.56 2.89 -1.68
C GLN A 61 7.06 3.76 -2.84
N GLN A 62 5.98 3.34 -3.52
CA GLN A 62 5.38 4.13 -4.60
C GLN A 62 4.84 5.47 -4.11
N ARG A 63 4.22 5.50 -2.93
CA ARG A 63 3.69 6.75 -2.35
C ARG A 63 4.80 7.68 -1.88
N GLN A 64 5.89 7.14 -1.32
CA GLN A 64 7.07 7.92 -0.94
C GLN A 64 7.68 8.62 -2.16
N GLN A 65 7.90 7.88 -3.25
CA GLN A 65 8.43 8.46 -4.50
C GLN A 65 7.52 9.58 -5.04
N GLN A 66 6.20 9.41 -4.97
CA GLN A 66 5.26 10.47 -5.40
C GLN A 66 5.36 11.72 -4.52
N VAL A 67 5.52 11.55 -3.21
CA VAL A 67 5.71 12.68 -2.28
C VAL A 67 7.04 13.39 -2.56
N ASP A 68 8.12 12.64 -2.78
CA ASP A 68 9.43 13.22 -3.08
C ASP A 68 9.38 14.09 -4.35
N LEU A 69 8.75 13.59 -5.43
CA LEU A 69 8.55 14.36 -6.68
C LEU A 69 7.71 15.64 -6.47
N LEU A 70 6.68 15.57 -5.63
CA LEU A 70 5.86 16.74 -5.31
C LEU A 70 6.67 17.80 -4.56
N ILE A 71 7.55 17.37 -3.65
CA ILE A 71 8.45 18.28 -2.92
C ILE A 71 9.45 18.93 -3.88
N GLU A 72 10.08 18.16 -4.78
CA GLU A 72 11.00 18.69 -5.79
C GLU A 72 10.30 19.72 -6.69
N THR A 73 9.11 19.41 -7.17
CA THR A 73 8.34 20.32 -8.04
C THR A 73 7.96 21.62 -7.32
N LEU A 74 7.54 21.53 -6.05
CA LEU A 74 7.25 22.71 -5.24
C LEU A 74 8.48 23.59 -5.02
N GLN A 75 9.67 23.02 -4.90
CA GLN A 75 10.92 23.78 -4.70
C GLN A 75 11.39 24.49 -5.96
N ASP A 76 11.13 23.92 -7.15
CA ASP A 76 11.49 24.55 -8.42
C ASP A 76 10.64 25.78 -8.74
N ASP A 77 9.41 25.87 -8.24
CA ASP A 77 8.55 27.05 -8.37
C ASP A 77 9.04 28.28 -7.56
N TYR A 78 10.02 28.11 -6.65
CA TYR A 78 10.61 29.19 -5.84
C TYR A 78 12.02 29.63 -6.32
N LYS A 79 12.49 29.17 -7.48
CA LYS A 79 13.74 29.64 -8.10
C LYS A 79 13.49 30.60 -9.26
#